data_AF-A0A7K7WX26-F1
#
_entry.id   AF-A0A7K7WX26-F1
#
_cell.length_a   1.000
_cell.length_b   1.000
_cell.length_c   1.000
_cell.angle_alpha   90.00
_cell.angle_beta   90.00
_cell.angle_gamma   90.00
#
_symmetry.space_group_name_H-M   'P 1'
#
loop_
_entity.id
_entity.type
_entity.pdbx_description
1 polymer ?
#
loop_
_entity_poly.entity_id
_entity_poly.type
_entity_poly.pdbx_seq_one_letter_code
_entity_poly.pdbx_strand_id
1 'polypeptide(L)' 'GECSAFKERFMECLRRSGYESAACRQSAMAYLECRMDRQLMANEPLEKLGFKDLINEKSEEKPEKS' A
#
# COMPACT_ATOMS: atom_id res chain seq x y z
N GLY A 1 2.15 14.21 9.83
CA GLY A 1 1.28 13.09 10.27
C GLY A 1 2.04 11.81 10.12
N GLU A 2 1.80 10.81 10.95
CA GLU A 2 2.71 9.65 11.08
C GLU A 2 2.92 8.82 9.79
N CYS A 3 1.95 8.81 8.88
CA CYS A 3 2.04 8.15 7.56
C CYS A 3 2.09 9.15 6.39
N SER A 4 2.54 10.39 6.61
CA SER A 4 2.49 11.44 5.57
C SER A 4 3.37 11.10 4.36
N ALA A 5 4.54 10.50 4.54
CA ALA A 5 5.41 10.12 3.43
C ALA A 5 4.73 9.13 2.45
N PHE A 6 4.03 8.12 2.99
CA PHE A 6 3.28 7.16 2.17
C PHE A 6 2.07 7.81 1.50
N LYS A 7 1.36 8.68 2.22
CA LYS A 7 0.27 9.47 1.66
C LYS A 7 0.76 10.33 0.49
N GLU A 8 1.87 11.02 0.65
CA GLU A 8 2.45 11.89 -0.38
C GLU A 8 2.82 11.09 -1.62
N ARG A 9 3.46 9.93 -1.46
CA ARG A 9 3.78 9.04 -2.59
C ARG A 9 2.53 8.52 -3.30
N PHE A 10 1.49 8.15 -2.56
CA PHE A 10 0.21 7.76 -3.14
C PHE A 10 -0.43 8.92 -3.91
N MET A 11 -0.46 10.12 -3.34
CA MET A 11 -1.02 11.31 -3.99
C MET A 11 -0.21 11.75 -5.21
N GLU A 12 1.12 11.63 -5.17
CA GLU A 12 1.99 11.88 -6.32
C GLU A 12 1.68 10.88 -7.45
N CYS A 13 1.56 9.59 -7.12
CA CYS A 13 1.17 8.57 -8.09
C CYS A 13 -0.16 8.92 -8.75
N LEU A 14 -1.20 9.27 -7.96
CA LEU A 14 -2.51 9.67 -8.49
C LEU A 14 -2.38 10.86 -9.45
N ARG A 15 -1.62 11.89 -9.08
CA ARG A 15 -1.43 13.06 -9.97
C ARG A 15 -0.75 12.67 -11.28
N ARG A 16 0.21 11.75 -11.25
CA ARG A 16 0.94 11.26 -12.43
C ARG A 16 0.11 10.31 -13.29
N SER A 17 -0.78 9.52 -12.68
CA SER A 17 -1.63 8.55 -13.36
C SER A 17 -2.94 9.15 -13.88
N GLY A 18 -3.22 10.44 -13.64
CA GLY A 18 -4.50 11.04 -13.99
C GLY A 18 -5.64 10.67 -13.04
N TYR A 19 -5.32 10.41 -11.77
CA TYR A 19 -6.21 9.95 -10.70
C TYR A 19 -6.72 8.52 -10.86
N GLU A 20 -6.06 7.72 -11.70
CA GLU A 20 -6.30 6.28 -11.81
C GLU A 20 -5.79 5.56 -10.57
N SER A 21 -6.72 5.16 -9.70
CA SER A 21 -6.44 4.48 -8.43
C SER A 21 -5.83 3.09 -8.63
N ALA A 22 -6.24 2.39 -9.69
CA ALA A 22 -5.73 1.07 -10.04
C ALA A 22 -4.21 1.07 -10.30
N ALA A 23 -3.70 2.11 -10.96
CA ALA A 23 -2.27 2.28 -11.24
C ALA A 23 -1.44 2.53 -9.96
N CYS A 24 -2.09 3.01 -8.90
CA CYS A 24 -1.43 3.41 -7.65
C CYS A 24 -1.69 2.44 -6.49
N ARG A 25 -2.19 1.23 -6.77
CA ARG A 25 -2.54 0.23 -5.75
C ARG A 25 -1.36 -0.13 -4.84
N GLN A 26 -0.14 -0.19 -5.37
CA GLN A 26 1.07 -0.43 -4.56
C GLN A 26 1.32 0.68 -3.53
N SER A 27 1.18 1.95 -3.94
CA SER A 27 1.36 3.08 -3.02
C SER A 27 0.19 3.22 -2.03
N ALA A 28 -1.02 2.87 -2.47
CA ALA A 28 -2.20 2.81 -1.61
C ALA A 28 -2.06 1.74 -0.52
N MET A 29 -1.59 0.54 -0.90
CA MET A 29 -1.32 -0.57 0.01
C MET A 29 -0.33 -0.14 1.10
N ALA A 30 0.83 0.41 0.73
CA ALA A 30 1.84 0.85 1.69
C ALA A 30 1.32 1.95 2.65
N TYR A 31 0.46 2.85 2.14
CA TYR A 31 -0.18 3.86 2.97
C TYR A 31 -1.15 3.26 3.99
N LEU A 32 -1.96 2.28 3.57
CA LEU A 32 -2.91 1.59 4.44
C LEU A 32 -2.20 0.71 5.47
N GLU A 33 -1.15 -0.02 5.08
CA GLU A 33 -0.28 -0.79 5.99
C GLU A 33 0.24 0.11 7.11
N CYS A 34 0.84 1.26 6.79
CA CYS A 34 1.33 2.19 7.80
C CYS A 34 0.24 2.63 8.79
N ARG A 35 -0.99 2.88 8.30
CA ARG A 35 -2.09 3.31 9.17
C ARG A 35 -2.57 2.19 10.08
N MET A 36 -2.62 0.95 9.59
CA MET A 36 -3.00 -0.20 10.40
C MET A 36 -1.94 -0.54 11.45
N ASP A 37 -0.65 -0.49 11.08
CA ASP A 37 0.48 -0.72 11.98
C ASP A 37 0.53 0.29 13.13
N ARG A 38 0.16 1.54 12.83
CA ARG A 38 0.09 2.62 13.83
C ARG A 38 -1.26 2.70 14.54
N GLN A 39 -2.15 1.74 14.31
CA GLN A 39 -3.50 1.70 14.89
C GLN A 39 -4.33 2.97 14.58
N LEU A 40 -4.02 3.65 13.49
CA LEU A 40 -4.74 4.82 12.95
C LEU A 40 -5.92 4.42 12.05
N MET A 41 -6.10 3.10 11.87
CA MET A 41 -7.19 2.46 11.13
C MET A 41 -7.40 1.05 11.69
N ALA A 42 -8.61 0.50 11.56
CA ALA A 42 -8.88 -0.90 11.89
C ALA A 42 -7.95 -1.82 11.10
N ASN A 43 -7.37 -2.80 11.78
CA ASN A 43 -6.50 -3.79 11.16
C ASN A 43 -7.38 -4.78 10.37
N GLU A 44 -7.39 -4.62 9.05
CA GLU A 44 -8.13 -5.46 8.12
C GLU A 44 -7.13 -6.14 7.18
N PRO A 45 -7.31 -7.43 6.85
CA PRO A 45 -6.46 -8.11 5.88
C PRO A 45 -6.44 -7.36 4.55
N LEU A 46 -5.25 -7.08 4.03
CA LEU A 46 -5.05 -6.38 2.76
C LEU A 46 -5.74 -7.09 1.58
N GLU A 47 -5.91 -8.42 1.66
CA GLU A 47 -6.70 -9.20 0.71
C GLU A 47 -8.16 -8.74 0.63
N LYS A 48 -8.78 -8.43 1.78
CA LYS A 48 -10.16 -7.92 1.84
C LYS A 48 -10.28 -6.49 1.35
N LEU A 49 -9.18 -5.73 1.44
CA LEU A 49 -9.08 -4.38 0.88
C LEU A 49 -8.77 -4.38 -0.62
N GLY A 50 -8.77 -5.55 -1.26
CA GLY A 50 -8.59 -5.70 -2.70
C GLY A 50 -7.14 -5.63 -3.13
N PHE A 51 -6.18 -5.99 -2.27
CA PHE A 51 -4.74 -6.11 -2.59
C PHE A 51 -4.24 -7.56 -2.64
N LYS A 52 -5.15 -8.53 -2.82
CA LYS A 52 -4.82 -9.96 -2.80
C LYS A 52 -3.73 -10.33 -3.81
N ASP A 53 -3.83 -9.81 -5.03
CA ASP A 53 -2.86 -10.00 -6.09
C ASP A 53 -1.47 -9.45 -5.73
N LEU A 54 -1.38 -8.27 -5.12
CA LEU A 54 -0.10 -7.69 -4.71
C LEU A 54 0.60 -8.46 -3.59
N ILE A 55 -0.16 -9.11 -2.70
CA ILE A 55 0.40 -9.96 -1.64
C ILE A 55 0.95 -11.25 -2.24
N ASN A 56 0.24 -11.81 -3.22
CA ASN A 56 0.67 -13.01 -3.90
C ASN A 56 1.95 -12.77 -4.71
N GLU A 57 2.10 -11.60 -5.35
CA GLU A 57 3.34 -11.19 -6.01
C GLU A 57 4.49 -10.92 -5.02
N LYS A 58 4.20 -10.34 -3.85
CA LYS A 58 5.21 -10.08 -2.80
C LYS A 58 5.74 -11.35 -2.13
N SER A 59 5.08 -12.49 -2.35
CA SER A 59 5.49 -13.79 -1.84
C SER A 59 6.59 -14.45 -2.69
N GLU A 60 6.84 -13.97 -3.90
CA GLU A 60 7.91 -14.48 -4.79
C GLU A 60 9.17 -13.60 -4.80
N GLU A 61 9.15 -12.45 -4.11
CA GLU A 61 10.31 -11.55 -3.99
C GLU A 61 10.61 -11.21 -2.52
N LYS A 62 10.96 -12.23 -1.74
CA LYS A 62 11.88 -12.07 -0.61
C LYS A 62 13.22 -12.66 -1.03
N PRO A 63 14.28 -11.86 -1.24
CA PRO A 63 15.62 -12.41 -1.17
C PRO A 63 15.79 -12.89 0.27
N GLU A 64 15.96 -14.20 0.38
CA GLU A 64 16.66 -14.90 1.43
C GLU A 64 17.66 -13.97 2.13
N LYS A 65 17.39 -13.67 3.40
CA LYS A 65 18.39 -13.09 4.28
C LYS A 65 19.06 -14.24 5.01
N SER A 66 20.33 -14.49 4.63
CA SER A 66 21.40 -15.27 5.28
C SER A 66 21.74 -16.59 4.62
#